data_AF-D8QTV8-F1
#
_entry.id   AF-D8QTV8-F1
#
_cell.length_a   1.000
_cell.length_b   1.000
_cell.length_c   1.000
_cell.angle_alpha   90.00
_cell.angle_beta   90.00
_cell.angle_gamma   90.00
#
_symmetry.space_group_name_H-M   'P 1'
#
loop_
_entity.id
_entity.type
_entity.pdbx_description
1 polymer ?
#
loop_
_entity_poly.entity_id
_entity_poly.type
_entity_poly.pdbx_seq_one_letter_code
_entity_poly.pdbx_strand_id
1 'polypeptide(L)'
;PLRWTSGICACSDDIPSCCLGLFCPCILFGRNVETLEDRPWVGPCVMHLLLWGAVTGLCCALTEGTALGVAASCVSCYACGYRKTLRDKYNLEDAPCGDFLTHLCCHPCAVCQEYREMKERGT
;
A
#
# COMPACT_ATOMS: atom_id res chain seq x y z
N PRO A 1 2.72 -21.87 2.02
CA PRO A 1 2.94 -20.41 1.94
C PRO A 1 4.32 -20.05 2.52
N LEU A 2 4.99 -19.07 1.91
CA LEU A 2 6.31 -18.55 2.27
C LEU A 2 6.14 -17.35 3.21
N ARG A 3 7.11 -17.17 4.11
CA ARG A 3 7.16 -15.99 4.97
C ARG A 3 7.53 -14.74 4.18
N TRP A 4 6.99 -13.60 4.60
CA TRP A 4 7.48 -12.28 4.22
C TRP A 4 8.95 -12.13 4.63
N THR A 5 9.74 -11.47 3.80
CA THR A 5 11.17 -11.30 4.08
C THR A 5 11.44 -10.18 5.09
N SER A 6 10.54 -9.19 5.14
CA SER A 6 10.59 -8.09 6.10
C SER A 6 9.26 -7.91 6.83
N GLY A 7 9.33 -7.37 8.05
CA GLY A 7 8.13 -6.96 8.79
C GLY A 7 7.48 -5.71 8.20
N ILE A 8 6.24 -5.42 8.60
CA ILE A 8 5.51 -4.24 8.09
C ILE A 8 6.19 -2.92 8.47
N CYS A 9 6.65 -2.80 9.72
CA CYS A 9 7.33 -1.61 10.24
C CYS A 9 8.87 -1.66 10.07
N ALA A 10 9.38 -2.51 9.17
CA ALA A 10 10.81 -2.62 8.86
C ALA A 10 11.31 -1.45 7.98
N CYS A 11 10.89 -0.23 8.31
CA CYS A 11 11.18 0.99 7.53
C CYS A 11 12.68 1.35 7.51
N SER A 12 13.43 0.91 8.51
CA SER A 12 14.89 1.08 8.61
C SER A 12 15.68 0.27 7.57
N ASP A 13 15.08 -0.79 7.03
CA ASP A 13 15.78 -1.77 6.20
C ASP A 13 15.88 -1.31 4.74
N ASP A 14 15.02 -0.36 4.33
CA ASP A 14 15.09 0.33 3.04
C ASP A 14 14.64 1.78 3.20
N ILE A 15 15.56 2.63 3.69
CA ILE A 15 15.33 4.06 3.92
C ILE A 15 14.84 4.78 2.65
N PRO A 16 15.43 4.57 1.45
CA PRO A 16 14.92 5.19 0.22
C PRO A 16 13.45 4.86 -0.05
N SER A 17 13.06 3.60 0.07
CA SER A 17 11.67 3.17 -0.14
C SER A 17 10.75 3.72 0.95
N CYS A 18 11.22 3.78 2.20
CA CYS A 18 10.49 4.42 3.29
C CYS A 18 10.27 5.92 3.03
N CYS A 19 11.30 6.65 2.58
CA CYS A 19 11.17 8.06 2.22
C CYS A 19 10.18 8.24 1.07
N LEU A 20 10.25 7.40 0.03
CA LEU A 20 9.31 7.46 -1.08
C LEU A 20 7.88 7.16 -0.62
N GLY A 21 7.67 6.17 0.25
CA GLY A 21 6.36 5.85 0.81
C GLY A 21 5.81 6.93 1.75
N LEU A 22 6.68 7.70 2.42
CA LEU A 22 6.28 8.80 3.30
C LEU A 22 5.91 10.07 2.51
N PHE A 23 6.76 10.46 1.56
CA PHE A 23 6.60 11.73 0.84
C PHE A 23 5.77 11.60 -0.43
N CYS A 24 5.78 10.44 -1.09
CA CYS A 24 5.08 10.18 -2.34
C CYS A 24 4.46 8.76 -2.37
N PRO A 25 3.54 8.41 -1.44
CA PRO A 25 2.97 7.07 -1.33
C PRO A 25 2.29 6.58 -2.62
N CYS A 26 1.66 7.48 -3.38
CA CYS A 26 1.00 7.14 -4.64
C CYS A 26 1.98 6.68 -5.73
N ILE A 27 3.20 7.23 -5.76
CA ILE A 27 4.25 6.81 -6.70
C ILE A 27 4.75 5.43 -6.32
N LEU A 28 5.01 5.20 -5.03
CA LEU A 28 5.45 3.88 -4.54
C LEU A 28 4.40 2.82 -4.84
N PHE A 29 3.12 3.10 -4.54
CA PHE A 29 2.01 2.24 -4.89
C PHE A 29 1.92 1.99 -6.41
N GLY A 30 2.06 3.03 -7.23
CA GLY A 30 2.05 2.90 -8.69
C GLY A 30 3.15 1.97 -9.20
N ARG A 31 4.36 2.06 -8.64
CA ARG A 31 5.49 1.18 -8.97
C ARG A 31 5.25 -0.27 -8.53
N ASN A 32 4.57 -0.46 -7.40
CA ASN A 32 4.15 -1.79 -6.96
C ASN A 32 3.21 -2.43 -7.99
N VAL A 33 2.19 -1.69 -8.43
CA VAL A 33 1.25 -2.18 -9.44
C VAL A 33 1.93 -2.41 -10.79
N GLU A 34 2.83 -1.54 -11.21
CA GLU A 34 3.64 -1.72 -12.43
C GLU A 34 4.41 -3.04 -12.40
N THR A 35 5.04 -3.36 -11.27
CA THR A 35 5.78 -4.63 -11.09
C THR A 35 4.87 -5.85 -11.05
N LEU A 36 3.63 -5.71 -10.58
CA LEU A 36 2.66 -6.80 -10.50
C LEU A 36 1.94 -7.09 -11.82
N GLU A 37 1.52 -6.04 -12.53
CA GLU A 37 0.62 -6.11 -13.69
C GLU A 37 1.30 -5.75 -15.03
N ASP A 38 2.59 -5.46 -15.05
CA ASP A 38 3.37 -5.07 -16.25
C ASP A 38 2.69 -3.94 -17.05
N ARG A 39 2.24 -2.91 -16.33
CA ARG A 39 1.53 -1.73 -16.86
C ARG A 39 2.14 -0.44 -16.32
N PRO A 40 2.00 0.71 -17.02
CA PRO A 40 2.58 1.97 -16.56
C PRO A 40 2.09 2.40 -15.17
N TRP A 41 3.02 2.77 -14.29
CA TRP A 41 2.74 3.18 -12.89
C TRP A 41 1.84 4.42 -12.76
N VAL A 42 1.78 5.27 -13.79
CA VAL A 42 1.08 6.56 -13.76
C VAL A 42 -0.43 6.38 -13.52
N GLY A 43 -1.06 5.40 -14.18
CA GLY A 43 -2.49 5.14 -14.03
C GLY A 43 -2.88 4.79 -12.58
N PRO A 44 -2.30 3.73 -12.00
CA PRO A 44 -2.54 3.36 -10.60
C PRO A 44 -2.17 4.47 -9.60
N CYS A 45 -1.10 5.22 -9.85
CA CYS A 45 -0.72 6.38 -9.02
C CYS A 45 -1.81 7.46 -9.00
N VAL A 46 -2.32 7.86 -10.18
CA VAL A 46 -3.40 8.86 -10.29
C VAL A 46 -4.67 8.35 -9.62
N MET A 47 -5.04 7.08 -9.84
CA MET A 47 -6.22 6.50 -9.20
C MET A 47 -6.11 6.47 -7.67
N HIS A 48 -4.93 6.10 -7.15
CA HIS A 48 -4.66 6.13 -5.71
C HIS A 48 -4.77 7.54 -5.14
N LEU A 49 -4.20 8.54 -5.81
CA LEU A 49 -4.28 9.95 -5.41
C LEU A 49 -5.73 10.47 -5.43
N LEU A 50 -6.50 10.16 -6.48
CA LEU A 50 -7.90 10.58 -6.61
C LEU A 50 -8.78 9.94 -5.54
N LEU A 51 -8.64 8.64 -5.30
CA LEU A 51 -9.38 7.94 -4.26
C LEU A 51 -9.04 8.49 -2.88
N TRP A 52 -7.76 8.71 -2.59
CA TRP A 52 -7.34 9.28 -1.31
C TRP A 52 -7.86 10.71 -1.12
N GLY A 53 -7.75 11.55 -2.14
CA GLY A 53 -8.26 12.93 -2.11
C GLY A 53 -9.78 13.00 -1.96
N ALA A 54 -10.52 12.19 -2.71
CA ALA A 54 -11.98 12.15 -2.65
C ALA A 54 -12.48 11.68 -1.27
N VAL A 55 -11.88 10.61 -0.74
CA VAL A 55 -12.29 10.04 0.56
C VAL A 55 -11.92 10.98 1.70
N THR A 56 -10.71 11.55 1.68
CA THR A 56 -10.28 12.54 2.67
C THR A 56 -11.16 13.79 2.61
N GLY A 57 -11.44 14.31 1.41
CA GLY A 57 -12.32 15.46 1.21
C GLY A 57 -13.75 15.22 1.72
N LEU A 58 -14.32 14.06 1.42
CA LEU A 58 -15.64 13.66 1.91
C LEU A 58 -15.65 13.50 3.44
N CYS A 59 -14.64 12.85 4.03
CA CYS A 59 -14.52 12.74 5.49
C CYS A 59 -14.39 14.11 6.15
N CYS A 60 -13.58 15.03 5.61
CA CYS A 60 -13.46 16.39 6.12
C CYS A 60 -14.79 17.14 6.06
N ALA A 61 -15.54 17.01 4.94
CA ALA A 61 -16.83 17.65 4.77
C ALA A 61 -17.91 17.08 5.72
N LEU A 62 -17.92 15.77 5.95
CA LEU A 62 -18.95 15.10 6.76
C LEU A 62 -18.67 15.12 8.27
N THR A 63 -17.40 15.22 8.67
CA THR A 63 -16.98 15.09 10.07
C THR A 63 -16.30 16.33 10.62
N GLU A 64 -16.33 17.45 9.88
CA GLU A 64 -15.61 18.68 10.20
C GLU A 64 -14.11 18.43 10.48
N GLY A 65 -13.54 17.42 9.81
CA GLY A 65 -12.13 17.02 9.96
C GLY A 65 -11.80 16.18 11.21
N THR A 66 -12.79 15.85 12.05
CA THR A 66 -12.55 15.05 13.28
C THR A 66 -12.18 13.59 13.00
N ALA A 67 -12.53 13.05 11.83
CA ALA A 67 -12.33 11.64 11.46
C ALA A 67 -11.35 11.42 10.29
N LEU A 68 -10.28 12.21 10.20
CA LEU A 68 -9.24 12.06 9.16
C LEU A 68 -8.63 10.64 9.10
N GLY A 69 -8.56 9.92 10.22
CA GLY A 69 -8.06 8.54 10.27
C GLY A 69 -8.98 7.50 9.59
N VAL A 70 -10.27 7.78 9.45
CA VAL A 70 -11.25 6.86 8.82
C VAL A 70 -11.16 6.91 7.29
N ALA A 71 -10.63 8.00 6.73
CA ALA A 71 -10.44 8.17 5.29
C ALA A 71 -9.47 7.15 4.66
N ALA A 72 -8.65 6.48 5.49
CA ALA A 72 -7.78 5.40 5.05
C ALA A 72 -8.56 4.16 4.54
N SER A 73 -9.83 3.98 4.92
CA SER A 73 -10.58 2.74 4.69
C SER A 73 -10.84 2.38 3.22
N CYS A 74 -11.28 3.32 2.38
CA CYS A 74 -11.56 3.03 0.96
C CYS A 74 -10.28 2.87 0.13
N VAL A 75 -9.22 3.64 0.44
CA VAL A 75 -7.90 3.47 -0.19
C VAL A 75 -7.30 2.11 0.18
N SER A 76 -7.56 1.65 1.40
CA SER A 76 -7.15 0.32 1.88
C SER A 76 -7.85 -0.81 1.13
N CYS A 77 -9.12 -0.66 0.73
CA CYS A 77 -9.80 -1.64 -0.12
C CYS A 77 -9.12 -1.80 -1.49
N TYR A 78 -8.80 -0.69 -2.15
CA TYR A 78 -8.14 -0.71 -3.45
C TYR A 78 -6.74 -1.33 -3.37
N ALA A 79 -5.94 -0.93 -2.38
CA ALA A 79 -4.59 -1.46 -2.19
C ALA A 79 -4.57 -2.93 -1.70
N CYS A 80 -5.53 -3.34 -0.87
CA CYS A 80 -5.66 -4.71 -0.37
C CYS A 80 -5.76 -5.74 -1.50
N GLY A 81 -6.41 -5.39 -2.61
CA GLY A 81 -6.49 -6.26 -3.78
C GLY A 81 -5.10 -6.58 -4.35
N TYR A 82 -4.23 -5.58 -4.44
CA TYR A 82 -2.86 -5.76 -4.94
C TYR A 82 -1.97 -6.52 -3.98
N ARG A 83 -2.13 -6.31 -2.67
CA ARG A 83 -1.44 -7.11 -1.66
C ARG A 83 -1.81 -8.58 -1.77
N LYS A 84 -3.09 -8.89 -1.97
CA LYS A 84 -3.54 -10.26 -2.23
C LYS A 84 -2.91 -10.81 -3.52
N THR A 85 -2.94 -10.06 -4.62
CA THR A 85 -2.29 -10.46 -5.89
C THR A 85 -0.80 -10.74 -5.71
N LEU A 86 -0.08 -9.89 -4.96
CA LEU A 86 1.34 -10.10 -4.63
C LEU A 86 1.55 -11.42 -3.91
N ARG A 87 0.73 -11.68 -2.88
CA ARG A 87 0.84 -12.90 -2.09
C ARG A 87 0.50 -14.14 -2.90
N ASP A 88 -0.52 -14.08 -3.74
CA ASP A 88 -0.88 -15.19 -4.62
C ASP A 88 0.27 -15.45 -5.61
N LYS A 89 0.89 -14.40 -6.17
CA LYS A 89 2.04 -14.49 -7.09
C LYS A 89 3.27 -15.15 -6.44
N TYR A 90 3.59 -14.82 -5.20
CA TYR A 90 4.77 -15.34 -4.50
C TYR A 90 4.46 -16.43 -3.46
N ASN A 91 3.23 -16.95 -3.44
CA ASN A 91 2.73 -17.92 -2.46
C ASN A 91 3.02 -17.53 -1.00
N LEU A 92 2.72 -16.28 -0.61
CA LEU A 92 3.04 -15.72 0.72
C LEU A 92 1.97 -16.00 1.78
N GLU A 93 2.41 -16.10 3.04
CA GLU A 93 1.55 -16.20 4.22
C GLU A 93 0.64 -14.98 4.41
N ASP A 94 -0.52 -15.23 5.02
CA ASP A 94 -1.45 -14.19 5.45
C ASP A 94 -0.86 -13.31 6.55
N ALA A 95 -1.22 -12.03 6.52
CA ALA A 95 -0.92 -11.16 7.65
C ALA A 95 -1.77 -11.59 8.87
N PRO A 96 -1.27 -11.43 10.11
CA PRO A 96 -2.02 -11.83 11.32
C PRO A 96 -3.43 -11.23 11.41
N CYS A 97 -3.64 -10.03 10.84
CA CYS A 97 -4.92 -9.33 10.81
C CYS A 97 -5.58 -9.34 9.42
N GLY A 98 -5.00 -10.03 8.43
CA GLY A 98 -5.43 -10.00 7.03
C GLY A 98 -5.04 -8.71 6.29
N ASP A 99 -5.10 -8.76 4.96
CA ASP A 99 -4.58 -7.69 4.08
C ASP A 99 -5.34 -6.35 4.23
N PHE A 100 -6.66 -6.40 4.44
CA PHE A 100 -7.46 -5.19 4.61
C PHE A 100 -7.08 -4.41 5.87
N LEU A 101 -7.03 -5.07 7.03
CA LEU A 101 -6.64 -4.41 8.29
C LEU A 101 -5.19 -3.95 8.25
N THR A 102 -4.34 -4.69 7.54
CA THR A 102 -2.94 -4.31 7.33
C THR A 102 -2.82 -2.94 6.64
N HIS A 103 -3.57 -2.71 5.55
CA HIS A 103 -3.61 -1.38 4.93
C HIS A 103 -4.40 -0.36 5.75
N LEU A 104 -5.50 -0.76 6.40
CA LEU A 104 -6.32 0.16 7.19
C LEU A 104 -5.53 0.80 8.33
N CYS A 105 -4.75 -0.02 9.05
CA CYS A 105 -3.98 0.44 10.20
C CYS A 105 -2.62 1.05 9.81
N CYS A 106 -1.99 0.53 8.75
CA CYS A 106 -0.60 0.81 8.43
C CYS A 106 -0.35 0.94 6.91
N HIS A 107 -1.20 1.67 6.18
CA HIS A 107 -1.13 1.81 4.71
C HIS A 107 0.28 2.08 4.16
N PRO A 108 1.02 3.14 4.58
CA PRO A 108 2.34 3.42 4.01
C PRO A 108 3.35 2.29 4.29
N CYS A 109 3.31 1.71 5.49
CA CYS A 109 4.18 0.60 5.85
C CYS A 109 3.90 -0.67 5.02
N ALA A 110 2.61 -0.96 4.78
CA ALA A 110 2.19 -2.08 3.93
C ALA A 110 2.71 -1.93 2.49
N VAL A 111 2.56 -0.74 1.90
CA VAL A 111 3.05 -0.44 0.54
C VAL A 111 4.58 -0.53 0.47
N CYS A 112 5.30 -0.05 1.49
CA CYS A 112 6.74 -0.21 1.59
C CYS A 112 7.18 -1.67 1.72
N GLN A 113 6.47 -2.47 2.53
CA GLN A 113 6.75 -3.90 2.67
C GLN A 113 6.57 -4.63 1.34
N GLU A 114 5.49 -4.36 0.61
CA GLU A 114 5.23 -4.93 -0.72
C GLU A 114 6.35 -4.60 -1.70
N TYR A 115 6.79 -3.33 -1.72
CA TYR A 115 7.89 -2.90 -2.57
C TYR A 115 9.19 -3.67 -2.27
N ARG A 116 9.55 -3.80 -0.99
CA ARG A 116 10.74 -4.56 -0.57
C ARG A 116 10.63 -6.03 -0.96
N GLU A 117 9.47 -6.64 -0.74
CA GLU A 117 9.22 -8.04 -1.06
C GLU A 117 9.40 -8.31 -2.56
N MET A 118 8.88 -7.41 -3.41
CA MET A 118 9.07 -7.51 -4.86
C MET A 118 10.53 -7.29 -5.28
N LYS A 119 11.22 -6.35 -4.65
CA LYS A 119 12.64 -6.09 -4.92
C LYS A 119 13.53 -7.28 -4.54
N GLU A 120 13.22 -7.95 -3.44
CA GLU A 120 14.00 -9.10 -2.97
C GLU A 120 13.71 -10.39 -3.73
N ARG A 121 12.48 -10.56 -4.23
CA ARG A 121 12.07 -11.74 -5.02
C ARG A 121 12.19 -11.55 -6.53
N GLY A 122 12.31 -10.31 -6.99
CA GLY A 122 12.36 -9.90 -8.38
C GLY A 122 13.78 -9.92 -8.97
N THR A 123 14.56 -10.95 -8.67
CA THR A 123 15.74 -11.34 -9.46
C THR A 123 15.36 -12.40 -10.48
#